data_AF-A0A1M7UMH1-F1
#
_entry.id   AF-A0A1M7UMH1-F1
#
_cell.length_a   1.000
_cell.length_b   1.000
_cell.length_c   1.000
_cell.angle_alpha   90.00
_cell.angle_beta   90.00
_cell.angle_gamma   90.00
#
_symmetry.space_group_name_H-M   'P 1'
#
loop_
_entity.id
_entity.type
_entity.pdbx_description
1 polymer ?
#
loop_
_entity_poly.entity_id
_entity_poly.type
_entity_poly.pdbx_seq_one_letter_code
_entity_poly.pdbx_strand_id
1 'polypeptide(L)'
;MKNTISVSGGAMPKIDRAAVMRRAWAIFRQTYKHPLIKFQDIGRGCFAWALRRAWEEAREAWRIAAIPAQVRAERIQALQTSIERASYIDGATWRATIAAYRVELRTLQAVGGGQ
;
A
#
# COMPACT_ATOMS: atom_id res chain seq x y z
N MET A 1 5.11 -26.64 -0.59
CA MET A 1 3.78 -26.16 -1.00
C MET A 1 3.96 -25.01 -1.99
N LYS A 2 3.25 -24.98 -3.12
CA LYS A 2 3.38 -23.89 -4.11
C LYS A 2 2.77 -22.61 -3.51
N ASN A 3 3.60 -21.60 -3.25
CA ASN A 3 3.22 -20.32 -2.64
C ASN A 3 2.65 -19.31 -3.65
N THR A 4 2.25 -19.78 -4.83
CA THR A 4 1.78 -18.96 -5.94
C THR A 4 0.51 -19.56 -6.56
N ILE A 5 -0.40 -18.68 -6.97
CA ILE A 5 -1.62 -18.95 -7.71
C ILE A 5 -1.39 -18.38 -9.11
N SER A 6 -1.53 -19.19 -10.16
CA SER A 6 -1.46 -18.70 -11.53
C SER A 6 -2.70 -17.87 -11.85
N VAL A 7 -2.48 -16.66 -12.37
CA VAL A 7 -3.54 -15.77 -12.86
C VAL A 7 -3.14 -15.32 -14.27
N SER A 8 -4.10 -14.82 -15.05
CA SER A 8 -3.94 -14.47 -16.48
C SER A 8 -2.82 -13.47 -16.83
N GLY A 9 -2.12 -12.92 -15.82
CA GLY A 9 -0.96 -12.04 -15.96
C GLY A 9 0.30 -12.46 -15.18
N GLY A 10 0.39 -13.71 -14.71
CA GLY A 10 1.58 -14.25 -14.03
C GLY A 10 1.30 -15.04 -12.75
N ALA A 11 2.37 -15.49 -12.08
CA ALA A 11 2.30 -16.18 -10.79
C ALA A 11 2.09 -15.16 -9.66
N MET A 12 0.86 -15.03 -9.19
CA MET A 12 0.54 -14.19 -8.03
C MET A 12 0.87 -14.97 -6.75
N PRO A 13 1.71 -14.46 -5.84
CA PRO A 13 1.92 -15.13 -4.57
C PRO A 13 0.60 -15.22 -3.81
N LYS A 14 0.47 -16.32 -3.08
CA LYS A 14 -0.71 -16.64 -2.30
C LYS A 14 -0.85 -15.57 -1.21
N ILE A 15 -1.75 -14.61 -1.43
CA ILE A 15 -2.11 -13.61 -0.40
C ILE A 15 -2.49 -14.37 0.87
N ASP A 16 -1.92 -13.96 2.00
CA ASP A 16 -2.25 -14.53 3.31
C ASP A 16 -3.71 -14.19 3.65
N ARG A 17 -4.58 -15.19 3.52
CA ARG A 17 -6.01 -15.08 3.81
C ARG A 17 -6.26 -14.73 5.27
N ALA A 18 -5.40 -15.17 6.20
CA ALA A 18 -5.54 -14.86 7.62
C ALA A 18 -5.22 -13.38 7.87
N ALA A 19 -4.19 -12.83 7.21
CA ALA A 19 -3.91 -11.40 7.25
C ALA A 19 -5.07 -10.57 6.67
N VAL A 20 -5.63 -10.97 5.54
CA VAL A 20 -6.81 -10.31 4.95
C VAL A 20 -8.00 -10.33 5.90
N MET A 21 -8.30 -11.47 6.53
CA MET A 21 -9.41 -11.57 7.48
C MET A 21 -9.20 -10.70 8.72
N ARG A 22 -7.98 -10.69 9.29
CA ARG A 22 -7.63 -9.78 10.40
C ARG A 22 -7.84 -8.32 10.01
N ARG A 23 -7.43 -7.93 8.80
CA ARG A 23 -7.60 -6.58 8.30
C ARG A 23 -9.07 -6.21 8.06
N ALA A 24 -9.86 -7.12 7.49
CA ALA A 24 -11.30 -6.94 7.31
C ALA A 24 -12.01 -6.67 8.65
N TRP A 25 -11.67 -7.42 9.70
CA TRP A 25 -12.19 -7.18 11.05
C TRP A 25 -11.74 -5.85 11.65
N ALA A 26 -10.52 -5.39 11.35
CA ALA A 26 -10.06 -4.08 11.79
C ALA A 26 -10.87 -2.95 11.13
N ILE A 27 -11.05 -3.02 9.80
CA ILE A 27 -11.87 -2.07 9.04
C ILE A 27 -13.31 -2.07 9.57
N PHE A 28 -13.90 -3.25 9.73
CA PHE A 28 -15.27 -3.39 10.23
C PHE A 28 -15.46 -2.76 11.62
N ARG A 29 -14.54 -3.01 12.56
CA ARG A 29 -14.59 -2.43 13.91
C ARG A 29 -14.40 -0.92 13.89
N GLN A 30 -13.51 -0.40 13.06
CA GLN A 30 -13.26 1.03 12.92
C GLN A 30 -14.48 1.75 12.32
N THR A 31 -15.08 1.20 11.27
CA THR A 31 -16.18 1.83 10.54
C THR A 31 -17.50 1.74 11.28
N TYR A 32 -17.83 0.56 11.83
CA TYR A 32 -19.14 0.30 12.43
C TYR A 32 -19.11 0.24 13.97
N LYS A 33 -18.00 0.66 14.57
CA LYS A 33 -17.79 0.69 16.04
C LYS A 33 -18.05 -0.63 16.75
N HIS A 34 -17.96 -1.76 16.05
CA HIS A 34 -18.09 -3.07 16.67
C HIS A 34 -16.98 -3.28 17.72
N PRO A 35 -17.26 -3.81 18.92
CA PRO A 35 -18.50 -4.46 19.36
C PRO A 35 -19.55 -3.59 20.04
N LEU A 36 -19.38 -2.26 20.08
CA LEU A 36 -20.37 -1.35 20.68
C LEU A 36 -21.75 -1.49 20.00
N ILE A 37 -21.74 -1.68 18.68
CA ILE A 37 -22.93 -2.04 17.90
C ILE A 37 -22.85 -3.54 17.57
N LYS A 38 -23.96 -4.25 17.79
CA LYS A 38 -24.03 -5.70 17.56
C LYS A 38 -23.94 -6.00 16.07
N PHE A 39 -23.34 -7.15 15.75
CA PHE A 39 -23.19 -7.58 14.36
C PHE A 39 -24.55 -7.77 13.65
N GLN A 40 -25.58 -8.21 14.39
CA GLN A 40 -26.93 -8.39 13.84
C GLN A 40 -27.53 -7.08 13.33
N ASP A 41 -27.24 -5.97 14.00
CA ASP A 41 -27.74 -4.63 13.63
C ASP A 41 -26.98 -4.04 12.44
N ILE A 42 -25.69 -4.39 12.29
CA ILE A 42 -24.84 -3.92 11.18
C ILE A 42 -25.06 -4.78 9.91
N GLY A 43 -25.07 -6.09 10.08
CA GLY A 43 -25.34 -7.07 9.02
C GLY A 43 -24.11 -7.56 8.24
N ARG A 44 -24.32 -8.67 7.53
CA ARG A 44 -23.30 -9.38 6.74
C ARG A 44 -22.82 -8.59 5.52
N GLY A 45 -23.67 -7.74 4.93
CA GLY A 45 -23.32 -6.92 3.77
C GLY A 45 -22.20 -5.93 4.07
N CYS A 46 -22.27 -5.29 5.24
CA CYS A 46 -21.22 -4.38 5.74
C CYS A 46 -19.90 -5.10 5.99
N PHE A 47 -19.94 -6.32 6.52
CA PHE A 47 -18.73 -7.13 6.67
C PHE A 47 -18.17 -7.56 5.31
N ALA A 48 -19.02 -7.92 4.34
CA ALA A 48 -18.59 -8.24 2.99
C ALA A 48 -17.91 -7.03 2.31
N TRP A 49 -18.40 -5.81 2.53
CA TRP A 49 -17.73 -4.58 2.09
C TRP A 49 -16.34 -4.43 2.72
N ALA A 50 -16.22 -4.58 4.04
CA ALA A 50 -14.93 -4.52 4.73
C ALA A 50 -13.95 -5.59 4.23
N LEU A 51 -14.45 -6.79 3.92
CA LEU A 51 -13.65 -7.87 3.34
C LEU A 51 -13.15 -7.55 1.93
N ARG A 52 -14.01 -6.97 1.07
CA ARG A 52 -13.59 -6.50 -0.26
C ARG A 52 -12.49 -5.44 -0.15
N ARG A 53 -12.65 -4.49 0.76
CA ARG A 53 -11.66 -3.44 1.00
C ARG A 53 -10.32 -4.01 1.47
N ALA A 54 -10.34 -4.98 2.39
CA ALA A 54 -9.12 -5.66 2.84
C ALA A 54 -8.41 -6.42 1.71
N TRP A 55 -9.16 -7.01 0.77
CA TRP A 55 -8.58 -7.65 -0.42
C TRP A 55 -7.94 -6.66 -1.38
N GLU A 56 -8.53 -5.48 -1.56
CA GLU A 56 -7.93 -4.40 -2.35
C GLU A 56 -6.61 -3.93 -1.74
N GLU A 57 -6.60 -3.66 -0.42
CA GLU A 57 -5.38 -3.26 0.29
C GLU A 57 -4.28 -4.32 0.20
N ALA A 58 -4.64 -5.60 0.32
CA ALA A 58 -3.67 -6.69 0.20
C ALA A 58 -3.12 -6.84 -1.22
N ARG A 59 -3.95 -6.64 -2.26
CA ARG A 59 -3.48 -6.63 -3.65
C ARG A 59 -2.56 -5.46 -3.92
N GLU A 60 -2.87 -4.29 -3.38
CA GLU A 60 -2.04 -3.10 -3.57
C GLU A 60 -0.70 -3.23 -2.85
N ALA A 61 -0.70 -3.71 -1.60
CA ALA A 61 0.52 -4.04 -0.88
C ALA A 61 1.37 -5.06 -1.64
N TRP A 62 0.73 -6.06 -2.28
CA TRP A 62 1.43 -7.00 -3.14
C TRP A 62 2.02 -6.32 -4.39
N ARG A 63 1.25 -5.48 -5.10
CA ARG A 63 1.78 -4.75 -6.27
C ARG A 63 3.02 -3.95 -5.90
N ILE A 64 2.99 -3.26 -4.76
CA ILE A 64 4.14 -2.49 -4.27
C ILE A 64 5.31 -3.41 -3.89
N ALA A 65 5.04 -4.54 -3.23
CA ALA A 65 6.07 -5.53 -2.89
C ALA A 65 6.65 -6.24 -4.13
N ALA A 66 5.86 -6.37 -5.20
CA ALA A 66 6.30 -6.92 -6.48
C ALA A 66 7.22 -5.97 -7.25
N ILE A 67 7.27 -4.68 -6.89
CA ILE A 67 8.30 -3.77 -7.41
C ILE A 67 9.67 -4.28 -6.93
N PRO A 68 10.57 -4.70 -7.83
CA PRO A 68 11.88 -5.21 -7.45
C PRO A 68 12.63 -4.18 -6.61
N ALA A 69 13.37 -4.66 -5.60
CA ALA A 69 14.15 -3.79 -4.72
C ALA A 69 15.12 -2.89 -5.50
N GLN A 70 15.68 -3.42 -6.59
CA GLN A 70 16.55 -2.69 -7.52
C GLN A 70 15.82 -1.51 -8.19
N VAL A 71 14.64 -1.75 -8.77
CA VAL A 71 13.82 -0.70 -9.42
C VAL A 71 13.42 0.37 -8.41
N ARG A 72 13.15 -0.03 -7.16
CA ARG A 72 12.86 0.91 -6.07
C ARG A 72 14.09 1.74 -5.71
N ALA A 73 15.26 1.13 -5.58
CA ALA A 73 16.51 1.82 -5.29
C ALA A 73 16.89 2.80 -6.41
N GLU A 74 16.73 2.40 -7.67
CA GLU A 74 16.91 3.26 -8.84
C GLU A 74 15.95 4.45 -8.83
N ARG A 75 14.67 4.22 -8.48
CA ARG A 75 13.70 5.30 -8.34
C ARG A 75 14.05 6.26 -7.21
N ILE A 76 14.51 5.76 -6.08
CA ILE A 76 14.98 6.59 -4.95
C ILE A 76 16.18 7.44 -5.39
N GLN A 77 17.17 6.84 -6.05
CA GLN A 77 18.33 7.58 -6.58
C GLN A 77 17.90 8.67 -7.57
N ALA A 78 17.02 8.33 -8.53
CA ALA A 78 16.52 9.30 -9.50
C ALA A 78 15.80 10.49 -8.84
N LEU A 79 14.99 10.24 -7.81
CA LEU A 79 14.34 11.30 -7.02
C LEU A 79 15.36 12.14 -6.24
N GLN A 80 16.37 11.52 -5.64
CA GLN A 80 17.45 12.24 -4.95
C GLN A 80 18.24 13.15 -5.90
N THR A 81 18.69 12.63 -7.05
CA THR A 81 19.37 13.43 -8.08
C THR A 81 18.48 14.57 -8.59
N SER A 82 17.16 14.33 -8.74
CA SER A 82 16.22 15.37 -9.19
C SER A 82 16.04 16.47 -8.15
N ILE A 83 15.97 16.13 -6.86
CA ILE A 83 15.92 17.10 -5.76
C ILE A 83 17.23 17.92 -5.69
N GLU A 84 18.37 17.25 -5.82
CA GLU A 84 19.69 17.90 -5.82
C GLU A 84 19.81 18.89 -6.99
N ARG A 85 19.48 18.47 -8.22
CA ARG A 85 19.48 19.36 -9.39
C ARG A 85 18.52 20.54 -9.24
N ALA A 86 17.32 20.28 -8.71
CA ALA A 86 16.33 21.33 -8.49
C ALA A 86 16.74 22.33 -7.39
N SER A 87 17.69 21.98 -6.51
CA SER A 87 18.26 22.94 -5.53
C SER A 87 19.11 24.03 -6.18
N TYR A 88 19.62 23.79 -7.39
CA TYR A 88 20.39 24.78 -8.18
C TYR A 88 19.49 25.68 -9.05
N ILE A 89 18.20 25.36 -9.19
CA ILE A 89 17.25 26.11 -10.01
C ILE A 89 16.24 26.78 -9.07
N ASP A 90 16.41 28.06 -8.78
CA ASP A 90 15.43 28.79 -7.96
C ASP A 90 14.18 29.13 -8.78
N GLY A 91 13.02 28.83 -8.21
CA GLY A 91 11.72 29.07 -8.82
C GLY A 91 10.57 28.45 -8.01
N ALA A 92 9.45 29.17 -7.88
CA ALA A 92 8.28 28.73 -7.11
C ALA A 92 7.73 27.37 -7.59
N THR A 93 7.82 27.10 -8.89
CA THR A 93 7.40 25.83 -9.51
C THR A 93 8.24 24.65 -9.03
N TRP A 94 9.55 24.84 -8.82
CA TRP A 94 10.46 23.78 -8.37
C TRP A 94 10.25 23.41 -6.90
N ARG A 95 9.85 24.38 -6.06
CA ARG A 95 9.56 24.12 -4.64
C ARG A 95 8.40 23.14 -4.46
N ALA A 96 7.33 23.29 -5.24
CA ALA A 96 6.19 22.38 -5.22
C ALA A 96 6.59 20.96 -5.69
N THR A 97 7.38 20.88 -6.77
CA THR A 97 7.89 19.61 -7.31
C THR A 97 8.80 18.89 -6.32
N ILE A 98 9.73 19.61 -5.66
CA ILE A 98 10.60 19.05 -4.61
C ILE A 98 9.76 18.53 -3.42
N ALA A 99 8.70 19.24 -3.02
CA ALA A 99 7.81 18.79 -1.96
C ALA A 99 7.13 17.46 -2.32
N ALA A 100 6.64 17.33 -3.56
CA ALA A 100 6.07 16.07 -4.08
C ALA A 100 7.10 14.93 -4.09
N TYR A 101 8.32 15.18 -4.60
CA TYR A 101 9.39 14.18 -4.61
C TYR A 101 9.78 13.72 -3.21
N ARG A 102 9.79 14.62 -2.21
CA ARG A 102 10.06 14.26 -0.81
C ARG A 102 8.94 13.43 -0.17
N VAL A 103 7.69 13.56 -0.62
CA VAL A 103 6.57 12.72 -0.18
C VAL A 103 6.69 11.33 -0.80
N GLU A 104 6.97 11.24 -2.11
CA GLU A 104 7.19 9.98 -2.81
C GLU A 104 8.38 9.21 -2.19
N LEU A 105 9.48 9.90 -1.92
CA LEU A 105 10.70 9.32 -1.33
C LEU A 105 10.45 8.75 0.07
N ARG A 106 9.71 9.47 0.93
CA ARG A 106 9.28 8.95 2.25
C ARG A 106 8.41 7.71 2.12
N THR A 107 7.53 7.67 1.13
CA THR A 107 6.64 6.53 0.88
C THR A 107 7.45 5.30 0.45
N LEU A 108 8.41 5.47 -0.47
CA LEU A 108 9.26 4.37 -0.95
C LEU A 108 10.21 3.83 0.14
N GLN A 109 10.72 4.71 1.01
CA GLN A 109 11.59 4.32 2.13
C GLN A 109 10.82 3.60 3.26
N ALA A 110 9.61 4.05 3.60
CA ALA A 110 8.79 3.42 4.64
C ALA A 110 8.42 1.95 4.32
N VAL A 111 8.32 1.61 3.03
CA VAL A 111 8.06 0.23 2.57
C VAL A 111 9.33 -0.65 2.64
N GLY A 112 10.52 -0.06 2.78
CA GLY A 112 11.80 -0.78 2.91
C GLY A 112 12.32 -0.95 4.35
N GLY A 113 11.81 -0.17 5.30
CA GLY A 113 12.28 -0.16 6.70
C GLY A 113 11.63 -1.17 7.65
N GLY A 114 10.80 -2.08 7.14
CA GLY A 114 10.22 -3.19 7.90
C GLY A 114 10.98 -4.48 7.63
N GLN A 115 12.17 -4.61 8.21
CA GLN A 115 12.87 -5.89 8.37
C GLN A 115 12.78 -6.33 9.83
#